data_AF-A0A1W2C1P1-F1
#
_entry.id   AF-A0A1W2C1P1-F1
#
_cell.length_a   1.000
_cell.length_b   1.000
_cell.length_c   1.000
_cell.angle_alpha   90.00
_cell.angle_beta   90.00
_cell.angle_gamma   90.00
#
_symmetry.space_group_name_H-M   'P 1'
#
loop_
_entity.id
_entity.type
_entity.pdbx_description
1 polymer ?
#
loop_
_entity_poly.entity_id
_entity_poly.type
_entity_poly.pdbx_seq_one_letter_code
_entity_poly.pdbx_strand_id
1 'polypeptide(L)'
;MTTGDGWGIGVIGNAEWTGVALRDVLGGIAIDPSTAHVAFGCADATTVAGEKTKFGISISIEKALHADTLLAWAMNGEPLSPEHGAPLHLVVPGYAGVRNAKWVETIELRSAPCEAPTQSRD
;
A
#
# COMPACT_ATOMS: atom_id res chain seq x y z
N MET A 1 24.27 17.88 3.29
CA MET A 1 23.72 17.22 2.08
C MET A 1 22.58 16.36 2.54
N THR A 2 21.41 16.46 1.91
CA THR A 2 20.32 15.49 2.14
C THR A 2 20.67 14.18 1.45
N THR A 3 20.45 13.06 2.12
CA THR A 3 20.60 11.71 1.56
C THR A 3 19.28 11.31 0.89
N GLY A 4 19.34 10.72 -0.30
CA GLY A 4 18.16 10.26 -1.05
C GLY A 4 18.37 10.30 -2.57
N ASP A 5 17.44 9.71 -3.31
CA ASP A 5 17.48 9.70 -4.78
C ASP A 5 17.26 11.11 -5.36
N GLY A 6 17.98 11.44 -6.43
CA GLY A 6 17.92 12.73 -7.12
C GLY A 6 16.69 12.88 -8.01
N TRP A 7 15.50 12.81 -7.42
CA TRP A 7 14.23 12.88 -8.13
C TRP A 7 14.04 14.22 -8.86
N GLY A 8 13.71 14.16 -10.17
CA GLY A 8 13.24 15.30 -10.96
C GLY A 8 11.72 15.48 -10.89
N ILE A 9 11.17 16.36 -11.74
CA ILE A 9 9.72 16.68 -11.74
C ILE A 9 8.79 15.55 -12.25
N GLY A 10 9.35 14.42 -12.70
CA GLY A 10 8.61 13.33 -13.35
C GLY A 10 8.08 12.24 -12.41
N VAL A 11 8.25 12.36 -11.10
CA VAL A 11 7.86 11.32 -10.13
C VAL A 11 6.41 11.48 -9.70
N ILE A 12 5.53 11.53 -10.70
CA ILE A 12 4.08 11.64 -10.54
C ILE A 12 3.41 10.95 -11.74
N GLY A 13 2.27 10.31 -11.51
CA GLY A 13 1.50 9.64 -12.55
C GLY A 13 0.00 9.68 -12.25
N ASN A 14 -0.81 9.55 -13.30
CA ASN A 14 -2.25 9.37 -13.21
C ASN A 14 -2.65 8.18 -14.09
N ALA A 15 -3.59 7.37 -13.60
CA ALA A 15 -4.09 6.21 -14.29
C ALA A 15 -5.50 5.88 -13.81
N GLU A 16 -6.25 5.18 -14.67
CA GLU A 16 -7.48 4.50 -14.28
C GLU A 16 -7.14 3.16 -13.65
N TRP A 17 -7.70 2.86 -12.49
CA TRP A 17 -7.45 1.62 -11.77
C TRP A 17 -8.71 0.77 -11.73
N THR A 18 -8.56 -0.52 -12.05
CA THR A 18 -9.65 -1.51 -11.95
C THR A 18 -9.33 -2.48 -10.82
N GLY A 19 -10.29 -2.64 -9.91
CA GLY A 19 -10.09 -3.38 -8.67
C GLY A 19 -11.36 -3.56 -7.86
N VAL A 20 -11.18 -3.99 -6.61
CA VAL A 20 -12.25 -4.08 -5.60
C VAL A 20 -11.99 -3.04 -4.51
N ALA A 21 -13.04 -2.40 -4.00
CA ALA A 21 -12.90 -1.49 -2.87
C ALA A 21 -12.44 -2.30 -1.65
N LEU A 22 -11.41 -1.81 -0.96
CA LEU A 22 -10.85 -2.51 0.20
C LEU A 22 -11.91 -2.69 1.30
N ARG A 23 -12.80 -1.71 1.47
CA ARG A 23 -13.92 -1.79 2.40
C ARG A 23 -14.83 -3.01 2.15
N ASP A 24 -15.01 -3.41 0.89
CA ASP A 24 -15.91 -4.51 0.54
C ASP A 24 -15.24 -5.85 0.87
N VAL A 25 -13.91 -5.94 0.70
CA VAL A 25 -13.12 -7.09 1.16
C VAL A 25 -13.15 -7.22 2.68
N LEU A 26 -13.00 -6.10 3.40
CA LEU A 26 -13.06 -6.06 4.87
C LEU A 26 -14.48 -6.25 5.41
N GLY A 27 -15.51 -5.87 4.65
CA GLY A 27 -16.92 -6.03 5.03
C GLY A 27 -17.37 -7.49 5.17
N GLY A 28 -16.59 -8.44 4.65
CA GLY A 28 -16.81 -9.87 4.82
C GLY A 28 -16.41 -10.42 6.20
N ILE A 29 -15.80 -9.61 7.07
CA ILE A 29 -15.31 -10.04 8.39
C ILE A 29 -15.79 -9.11 9.51
N ALA A 30 -15.87 -9.64 10.72
CA ALA A 30 -16.08 -8.81 11.92
C ALA A 30 -14.78 -8.06 12.26
N ILE A 31 -14.85 -6.73 12.31
CA ILE A 31 -13.72 -5.88 12.67
C ILE A 31 -13.79 -5.59 14.17
N ASP A 32 -12.70 -5.87 14.89
CA ASP A 32 -12.60 -5.55 16.32
C ASP A 32 -12.65 -4.03 16.53
N PRO A 33 -13.45 -3.50 17.48
CA PRO A 33 -13.54 -2.06 17.74
C PRO A 33 -12.22 -1.36 18.08
N SER A 34 -11.22 -2.11 18.55
CA SER A 34 -9.86 -1.62 18.82
C SER A 34 -9.00 -1.48 17.56
N THR A 35 -9.49 -1.93 16.40
CA THR A 35 -8.78 -1.81 15.12
C THR A 35 -8.68 -0.34 14.72
N ALA A 36 -7.45 0.16 14.60
CA ALA A 36 -7.17 1.53 14.20
C ALA A 36 -6.45 1.62 12.84
N HIS A 37 -5.82 0.54 12.40
CA HIS A 37 -5.00 0.49 11.20
C HIS A 37 -5.20 -0.80 10.41
N VAL A 38 -4.96 -0.72 9.10
CA VAL A 38 -4.81 -1.86 8.20
C VAL A 38 -3.39 -1.87 7.67
N ALA A 39 -2.66 -2.95 7.95
CA ALA A 39 -1.29 -3.16 7.51
C ALA A 39 -1.23 -4.09 6.30
N PHE A 40 -0.27 -3.82 5.42
CA PHE A 40 -0.06 -4.56 4.19
C PHE A 40 1.38 -5.06 4.15
N GLY A 41 1.53 -6.39 4.07
CA GLY A 41 2.81 -7.03 3.80
C GLY A 41 2.97 -7.30 2.31
N CYS A 42 4.15 -7.04 1.77
CA CYS A 42 4.43 -7.17 0.34
C CYS A 42 5.51 -8.24 0.08
N ALA A 43 5.49 -8.78 -1.14
CA ALA A 43 6.43 -9.82 -1.56
C ALA A 43 7.85 -9.30 -1.76
N ASP A 44 8.02 -7.99 -2.00
CA ASP A 44 9.31 -7.39 -2.27
C ASP A 44 10.14 -7.13 -1.01
N ALA A 45 11.45 -7.15 -1.22
CA ALA A 45 12.44 -6.78 -0.23
C ALA A 45 13.03 -5.42 -0.57
N THR A 46 13.16 -4.58 0.42
CA THR A 46 13.82 -3.28 0.36
C THR A 46 14.99 -3.22 1.36
N THR A 47 15.78 -2.17 1.30
CA THR A 47 16.87 -1.91 2.24
C THR A 47 16.58 -0.63 3.00
N VAL A 48 16.41 -0.73 4.32
CA VAL A 48 16.21 0.42 5.20
C VAL A 48 17.38 0.48 6.17
N ALA A 49 18.05 1.63 6.24
CA ALA A 49 19.24 1.83 7.08
C ALA A 49 20.34 0.77 6.88
N GLY A 50 20.50 0.26 5.65
CA GLY A 50 21.52 -0.76 5.31
C GLY A 50 21.11 -2.21 5.58
N GLU A 51 19.90 -2.45 6.11
CA GLU A 51 19.39 -3.79 6.40
C GLU A 51 18.29 -4.19 5.43
N LYS A 52 18.38 -5.42 4.91
CA LYS A 52 17.37 -5.99 3.99
C LYS A 52 16.13 -6.38 4.80
N THR A 53 14.96 -5.89 4.41
CA THR A 53 13.67 -6.17 5.06
C THR A 53 12.56 -6.31 4.03
N LYS A 54 11.43 -6.92 4.39
CA LYS A 54 10.24 -6.91 3.55
C LYS A 54 9.61 -5.52 3.54
N PHE A 55 9.08 -5.10 2.39
CA PHE A 55 8.30 -3.87 2.32
C PHE A 55 6.96 -4.06 3.05
N GLY A 56 6.56 -3.04 3.80
CA GLY A 56 5.26 -3.03 4.45
C GLY A 56 4.85 -1.64 4.91
N ILE A 57 3.56 -1.34 4.81
CA ILE A 57 2.99 -0.06 5.21
C ILE A 57 1.66 -0.28 5.91
N SER A 58 1.14 0.77 6.53
CA SER A 58 -0.23 0.76 7.04
C SER A 58 -0.93 2.07 6.76
N ILE A 59 -2.25 2.01 6.69
CA ILE A 59 -3.16 3.16 6.62
C ILE A 59 -4.15 3.09 7.79
N SER A 60 -4.78 4.21 8.15
CA SER A 60 -5.83 4.21 9.17
C SER A 60 -7.02 3.36 8.70
N ILE A 61 -7.77 2.79 9.65
CA ILE A 61 -8.99 2.04 9.34
C ILE A 61 -10.02 2.89 8.59
N GLU A 62 -10.12 4.19 8.94
CA GLU A 62 -10.96 5.14 8.22
C GLU A 62 -10.56 5.25 6.75
N LYS A 63 -9.26 5.38 6.45
CA LYS A 63 -8.78 5.44 5.08
C LYS A 63 -8.97 4.12 4.35
N ALA A 64 -8.78 2.99 5.03
CA ALA A 64 -9.00 1.66 4.47
C ALA A 64 -10.46 1.42 4.07
N LEU A 65 -11.41 1.95 4.86
CA LEU A 65 -12.85 1.84 4.61
C LEU A 65 -13.39 2.89 3.62
N HIS A 66 -12.56 3.85 3.20
CA HIS A 66 -12.94 4.84 2.21
C HIS A 66 -13.28 4.19 0.86
N ALA A 67 -14.30 4.72 0.16
CA ALA A 67 -14.80 4.15 -1.09
C ALA A 67 -13.74 4.07 -2.20
N ASP A 68 -12.81 5.03 -2.22
CA ASP A 68 -11.78 5.13 -3.25
C ASP A 68 -10.51 4.32 -2.94
N THR A 69 -10.41 3.66 -1.78
CA THR A 69 -9.26 2.80 -1.48
C THR A 69 -9.48 1.43 -2.13
N LEU A 70 -8.59 1.06 -3.04
CA LEU A 70 -8.77 -0.06 -3.97
C LEU A 70 -7.67 -1.10 -3.83
N LEU A 71 -8.02 -2.37 -3.96
CA LEU A 71 -7.09 -3.43 -4.34
C LEU A 71 -7.25 -3.66 -5.85
N ALA A 72 -6.26 -3.20 -6.62
CA ALA A 72 -6.30 -3.19 -8.07
C ALA A 72 -5.51 -4.35 -8.69
N TRP A 73 -6.01 -4.86 -9.80
CA TRP A 73 -5.36 -5.87 -10.64
C TRP A 73 -5.22 -5.44 -12.11
N ALA A 74 -5.74 -4.26 -12.47
CA ALA A 74 -5.58 -3.66 -13.79
C ALA A 74 -5.40 -2.13 -13.70
N MET A 75 -4.66 -1.59 -14.68
CA MET A 75 -4.30 -0.19 -14.82
C MET A 75 -4.50 0.23 -16.28
N ASN A 76 -5.27 1.28 -16.52
CA ASN A 76 -5.65 1.79 -17.84
C ASN A 76 -6.28 0.73 -18.76
N GLY A 77 -7.16 -0.10 -18.21
CA GLY A 77 -7.88 -1.15 -18.94
C GLY A 77 -7.09 -2.43 -19.18
N GLU A 78 -5.78 -2.45 -18.88
CA GLU A 78 -4.92 -3.62 -19.07
C GLU A 78 -4.54 -4.26 -17.73
N PRO A 79 -4.27 -5.58 -17.68
CA PRO A 79 -3.72 -6.23 -16.49
C PRO A 79 -2.44 -5.54 -16.01
N LEU A 80 -2.22 -5.51 -14.69
CA LEU A 80 -0.98 -4.93 -14.15
C LEU A 80 0.25 -5.62 -14.74
N SER A 81 1.25 -4.83 -15.10
CA SER A 81 2.60 -5.35 -15.36
C SER A 81 3.31 -5.64 -14.03
N PRO A 82 4.34 -6.51 -14.02
CA PRO A 82 5.11 -6.79 -12.81
C PRO A 82 5.66 -5.52 -12.12
N GLU A 83 6.10 -4.52 -12.88
CA GLU A 83 6.65 -3.26 -12.33
C GLU A 83 5.59 -2.41 -11.60
N HIS A 84 4.32 -2.54 -12.02
CA HIS A 84 3.17 -1.85 -11.43
C HIS A 84 2.46 -2.68 -10.35
N GLY A 85 3.07 -3.78 -9.89
CA GLY A 85 2.61 -4.50 -8.70
C GLY A 85 1.75 -5.73 -8.97
N ALA A 86 1.76 -6.28 -10.20
CA ALA A 86 1.02 -7.49 -10.51
C ALA A 86 1.38 -8.66 -9.56
N PRO A 87 0.40 -9.44 -9.06
CA PRO A 87 -1.00 -9.44 -9.51
C PRO A 87 -1.91 -8.47 -8.73
N LEU A 88 -1.44 -7.86 -7.65
CA LEU A 88 -2.27 -7.08 -6.74
C LEU A 88 -1.54 -5.86 -6.17
N HIS A 89 -2.14 -4.68 -6.35
CA HIS A 89 -1.60 -3.39 -5.91
C HIS A 89 -2.67 -2.62 -5.11
N LEU A 90 -2.30 -2.17 -3.91
CA LEU A 90 -3.11 -1.24 -3.13
C LEU A 90 -3.01 0.19 -3.71
N VAL A 91 -4.15 0.76 -4.07
CA VAL A 91 -4.25 2.16 -4.52
C VAL A 91 -4.94 2.97 -3.43
N VAL A 92 -4.25 4.02 -2.94
CA VAL A 92 -4.71 4.89 -1.85
C VAL A 92 -4.71 6.35 -2.34
N PRO A 93 -5.81 6.82 -2.96
CA PRO A 93 -5.88 8.17 -3.49
C PRO A 93 -5.64 9.25 -2.44
N GLY A 94 -4.87 10.28 -2.80
CA GLY A 94 -4.51 11.40 -1.92
C GLY A 94 -3.36 11.10 -0.94
N TYR A 95 -2.77 9.91 -0.99
CA TYR A 95 -1.59 9.55 -0.21
C TYR A 95 -0.34 9.48 -1.10
N ALA A 96 0.84 9.68 -0.50
CA ALA A 96 2.11 9.53 -1.21
C ALA A 96 2.28 8.12 -1.76
N GLY A 97 3.04 7.99 -2.87
CA GLY A 97 3.26 6.72 -3.58
C GLY A 97 3.72 5.58 -2.68
N VAL A 98 4.53 5.85 -1.65
CA VAL A 98 4.98 4.83 -0.67
C VAL A 98 3.84 4.12 0.07
N ARG A 99 2.65 4.73 0.17
CA ARG A 99 1.47 4.11 0.78
C ARG A 99 0.63 3.29 -0.20
N ASN A 100 1.04 3.23 -1.46
CA ASN A 100 0.43 2.42 -2.51
C ASN A 100 1.27 1.14 -2.65
N ALA A 101 0.94 0.16 -1.81
CA ALA A 101 1.69 -1.08 -1.67
C ALA A 101 1.55 -1.96 -2.91
N LYS A 102 2.68 -2.33 -3.54
CA LYS A 102 2.73 -3.25 -4.68
C LYS A 102 2.97 -4.68 -4.22
N TRP A 103 2.52 -5.66 -4.99
CA TRP A 103 2.76 -7.09 -4.71
C TRP A 103 2.25 -7.51 -3.32
N VAL A 104 1.02 -7.10 -2.99
CA VAL A 104 0.42 -7.33 -1.67
C VAL A 104 0.24 -8.84 -1.42
N GLU A 105 0.80 -9.34 -0.32
CA GLU A 105 0.69 -10.73 0.14
C GLU A 105 -0.25 -10.87 1.34
N THR A 106 -0.19 -9.92 2.28
CA THR A 106 -0.98 -9.97 3.53
C THR A 106 -1.71 -8.66 3.78
N ILE A 107 -2.90 -8.78 4.39
CA ILE A 107 -3.72 -7.68 4.89
C ILE A 107 -4.07 -7.99 6.33
N GLU A 108 -3.64 -7.13 7.26
CA GLU A 108 -3.75 -7.37 8.69
C GLU A 108 -4.45 -6.19 9.40
N LEU A 109 -5.46 -6.49 10.21
CA LEU A 109 -6.11 -5.52 11.08
C LEU A 109 -5.27 -5.34 12.35
N ARG A 110 -4.97 -4.10 12.70
CA ARG A 110 -4.10 -3.77 13.84
C ARG A 110 -4.68 -2.63 14.68
N SER A 111 -4.39 -2.65 15.97
CA SER A 111 -4.71 -1.56 16.90
C SER A 111 -3.71 -0.39 16.85
N ALA A 112 -2.60 -0.54 16.11
CA ALA A 112 -1.55 0.46 15.95
C ALA A 112 -0.92 0.36 14.53
N PRO A 113 -0.21 1.41 14.06
CA PRO A 113 0.51 1.37 12.79
C PRO A 113 1.45 0.17 12.67
N CYS A 114 1.76 -0.25 11.44
CA CYS A 114 2.75 -1.31 11.23
C CYS A 114 4.16 -0.85 11.66
N GLU A 115 4.91 -1.78 12.22
CA GLU A 115 6.29 -1.54 12.69
C GLU A 115 7.34 -1.77 11.60
N ALA A 116 6.91 -2.02 10.35
CA ALA A 116 7.82 -2.22 9.23
C ALA A 116 8.83 -1.05 9.15
N PRO A 117 10.13 -1.31 8.94
CA PRO A 117 11.13 -0.24 8.87
C PRO A 117 10.79 0.84 7.83
N THR A 118 10.17 0.45 6.72
CA THR A 118 9.65 1.32 5.65
C THR A 118 8.56 2.31 6.09
N GLN A 119 7.89 2.06 7.21
CA GLN A 119 6.88 2.94 7.78
C GLN A 119 7.46 3.80 8.91
N SER A 120 8.41 3.26 9.67
CA SER A 120 8.86 3.81 10.96
C SER A 120 10.21 4.54 10.90
N ARG A 121 11.04 4.26 9.89
CA ARG A 121 12.45 4.68 9.83
C ARG A 121 12.87 5.26 8.47
N ASP A 122 11.96 5.31 7.52
CA ASP A 122 12.14 5.77 6.13
C ASP A 122 11.29 7.03 5.85
#